data_AF-A0A3D2P8R5-F1
#
_entry.id   AF-A0A3D2P8R5-F1
#
_cell.length_a   1.000
_cell.length_b   1.000
_cell.length_c   1.000
_cell.angle_alpha   90.00
_cell.angle_beta   90.00
_cell.angle_gamma   90.00
#
_symmetry.space_group_name_H-M   'P 1'
#
loop_
_entity.id
_entity.type
_entity.pdbx_description
1 polymer ?
#
loop_
_entity_poly.entity_id
_entity_poly.type
_entity_poly.pdbx_seq_one_letter_code
_entity_poly.pdbx_strand_id
1 'polypeptide(L)'
;MKKDKTKEKTSPPEVVTELKPWLPNVFVYVFFVFWSYLVLSNYYRQYPVGLHTLFWYFSLPGENFTLTTFFRLLPEYLFYVLLLVFFWLSTFALGWGFLKRIKVFEELNLENFLFSSGVGLAGLIVFGFFLGSLGLLYKGIVGIVVLVFAGLGFWELFKGKKDFTLKVNKLNLLEKICFILLGIVMLFHLIGAFAPETFYDAQYYHLGMTRMWVLEKRIFFTTYIGESGFPLNLHTFYTLAIVLKDETLVNLMHFSLT
;
A
#
# COMPACT_ATOMS: atom_id res chain seq x y z
N MET A 1 59.87 -20.06 4.24
CA MET A 1 59.04 -20.52 3.10
C MET A 1 58.00 -19.45 2.76
N LYS A 2 58.25 -18.64 1.74
CA LYS A 2 57.29 -17.68 1.19
C LYS A 2 56.31 -18.46 0.31
N LYS A 3 55.04 -18.58 0.74
CA LYS A 3 53.97 -19.14 -0.10
C LYS A 3 53.56 -18.10 -1.12
N ASP A 4 53.92 -18.35 -2.38
CA ASP A 4 53.39 -17.65 -3.54
C ASP A 4 51.86 -17.78 -3.56
N LYS A 5 51.18 -16.66 -3.36
CA LYS A 5 49.74 -16.54 -3.62
C LYS A 5 49.57 -16.26 -5.10
N THR A 6 49.50 -17.33 -5.90
CA THR A 6 49.04 -17.29 -7.28
C THR A 6 47.66 -16.65 -7.31
N LYS A 7 47.59 -15.42 -7.82
CA LYS A 7 46.32 -14.73 -8.13
C LYS A 7 45.60 -15.54 -9.20
N GLU A 8 44.60 -16.32 -8.81
CA GLU A 8 43.58 -16.82 -9.73
C GLU A 8 42.92 -15.61 -10.40
N LYS A 9 43.16 -15.46 -11.71
CA LYS A 9 42.40 -14.54 -12.56
C LYS A 9 40.99 -15.12 -12.67
N THR A 10 40.08 -14.66 -11.82
CA THR A 10 38.65 -14.86 -12.03
C THR A 10 38.28 -14.22 -13.36
N SER A 11 37.94 -15.04 -14.35
CA SER A 11 37.37 -14.60 -15.62
C SER A 11 36.15 -13.72 -15.35
N PRO A 12 35.94 -12.63 -16.11
CA PRO A 12 34.74 -11.82 -15.97
C PRO A 12 33.51 -12.71 -16.13
N PRO A 13 32.45 -12.48 -15.33
CA PRO A 13 31.22 -13.26 -15.44
C PRO A 13 30.74 -13.22 -16.89
N GLU A 14 30.44 -14.39 -17.43
CA GLU A 14 29.90 -14.56 -18.77
C GLU A 14 28.69 -13.63 -18.93
N VAL A 15 28.77 -12.72 -19.90
CA VAL A 15 27.69 -11.78 -20.19
C VAL A 15 26.48 -12.63 -20.54
N VAL A 16 25.49 -12.66 -19.65
CA VAL A 16 24.23 -13.35 -19.88
C VAL A 16 23.68 -12.79 -21.19
N THR A 17 23.66 -13.62 -22.21
CA THR A 17 23.14 -13.27 -23.54
C THR A 17 21.71 -12.81 -23.34
N GLU A 18 21.39 -11.60 -23.81
CA GLU A 18 20.04 -11.04 -23.71
C GLU A 18 19.04 -12.08 -24.20
N LEU A 19 18.12 -12.48 -23.32
CA LEU A 19 17.10 -13.47 -23.63
C LEU A 19 16.26 -12.95 -24.80
N LYS A 20 16.49 -13.51 -25.99
CA LYS A 20 15.72 -13.15 -27.18
C LYS A 20 14.32 -13.77 -27.03
N PRO A 21 13.24 -12.97 -27.02
CA PRO A 21 11.90 -13.51 -26.90
C PRO A 21 11.63 -14.42 -28.10
N TRP A 22 11.13 -15.63 -27.82
CA TRP A 22 10.76 -16.61 -28.86
C TRP A 22 9.62 -16.09 -29.76
N LEU A 23 8.73 -15.28 -29.19
CA LEU A 23 7.64 -14.63 -29.91
C LEU A 23 8.01 -13.16 -30.20
N PRO A 24 7.94 -12.67 -31.45
CA PRO A 24 8.16 -11.26 -31.74
C PRO A 24 7.18 -10.38 -30.96
N ASN A 25 7.68 -9.31 -30.33
CA ASN A 25 6.88 -8.40 -29.49
C ASN A 25 5.62 -7.87 -30.20
N VAL A 26 5.65 -7.72 -31.53
CA VAL A 26 4.49 -7.30 -32.34
C VAL A 26 3.30 -8.23 -32.13
N PHE A 27 3.50 -9.55 -32.10
CA PHE A 27 2.40 -10.49 -31.87
C PHE A 27 1.83 -10.38 -30.46
N VAL A 28 2.68 -10.13 -29.47
CA VAL A 28 2.23 -9.89 -28.08
C VAL A 28 1.35 -8.64 -28.03
N TYR A 29 1.77 -7.54 -28.64
CA TYR A 29 0.97 -6.30 -28.66
C TYR A 29 -0.35 -6.49 -29.42
N VAL A 30 -0.32 -7.12 -30.60
CA VAL A 30 -1.54 -7.40 -31.39
C VAL A 30 -2.50 -8.27 -30.59
N PHE A 31 -2.00 -9.31 -29.92
CA PHE A 31 -2.82 -10.17 -29.06
C PHE A 31 -3.48 -9.36 -27.93
N PHE A 32 -2.73 -8.55 -27.19
CA PHE A 32 -3.29 -7.75 -26.09
C PHE A 32 -4.30 -6.71 -26.57
N VAL A 33 -4.05 -6.05 -27.70
CA VAL A 33 -4.99 -5.08 -28.28
C VAL A 33 -6.28 -5.78 -28.72
N PHE A 34 -6.16 -6.90 -29.45
CA PHE A 34 -7.31 -7.67 -29.90
C PHE A 34 -8.11 -8.25 -28.72
N TRP A 35 -7.43 -8.80 -27.72
CA TRP A 35 -8.05 -9.34 -26.52
C TRP A 35 -8.76 -8.24 -25.72
N SER A 36 -8.10 -7.10 -25.51
CA SER A 36 -8.71 -5.95 -24.82
C SER A 36 -9.95 -5.46 -25.57
N TYR A 37 -9.90 -5.39 -26.91
CA TYR A 37 -11.06 -5.04 -27.71
C TYR A 37 -12.21 -6.05 -27.53
N LEU A 38 -11.94 -7.36 -27.59
CA LEU A 38 -12.96 -8.39 -27.39
C LEU A 38 -13.58 -8.33 -25.99
N VAL A 39 -12.76 -8.16 -24.95
CA VAL A 39 -13.24 -8.08 -23.56
C VAL A 39 -14.07 -6.82 -23.36
N LEU A 40 -13.55 -5.65 -23.75
CA LEU A 40 -14.24 -4.37 -23.57
C LEU A 40 -15.53 -4.30 -24.40
N SER A 41 -15.52 -4.79 -25.65
CA SER A 41 -16.72 -4.77 -26.50
C SER A 41 -17.82 -5.68 -25.95
N ASN A 42 -17.50 -6.90 -25.51
CA ASN A 42 -18.48 -7.81 -24.94
C ASN A 42 -18.98 -7.31 -23.58
N TYR A 43 -18.06 -6.86 -22.71
CA TYR A 43 -18.41 -6.37 -21.38
C TYR A 43 -19.28 -5.11 -21.45
N TYR A 44 -18.89 -4.09 -22.24
CA TYR A 44 -19.66 -2.85 -22.34
C TYR A 44 -20.92 -2.96 -23.20
N ARG A 45 -21.08 -4.04 -23.96
CA ARG A 45 -22.38 -4.39 -24.56
C ARG A 45 -23.39 -4.83 -23.50
N GLN A 46 -22.93 -5.50 -22.45
CA GLN A 46 -23.77 -5.94 -21.32
C GLN A 46 -23.91 -4.86 -20.24
N TYR A 47 -22.83 -4.10 -19.99
CA TYR A 47 -22.74 -3.06 -18.96
C TYR A 47 -22.34 -1.72 -19.60
N PRO A 48 -23.25 -1.04 -20.32
CA PRO A 48 -22.93 0.21 -21.01
C PRO A 48 -22.43 1.27 -20.02
N VAL A 49 -21.23 1.82 -20.28
CA VAL A 49 -20.68 2.92 -19.49
C VAL A 49 -21.38 4.20 -19.91
N GLY A 50 -22.06 4.85 -18.97
CA GLY A 50 -22.51 6.22 -19.15
C GLY A 50 -21.70 7.17 -18.28
N LEU A 51 -21.77 8.46 -18.58
CA LEU A 51 -21.22 9.49 -17.68
C LEU A 51 -21.86 9.43 -16.28
N HIS A 52 -23.06 8.85 -16.16
CA HIS A 52 -23.70 8.59 -14.88
C HIS A 52 -22.86 7.66 -13.97
N THR A 53 -22.11 6.72 -14.54
CA THR A 53 -21.24 5.81 -13.78
C THR A 53 -20.10 6.55 -13.09
N LEU A 54 -19.61 7.66 -13.69
CA LEU A 54 -18.63 8.53 -13.03
C LEU A 54 -19.25 9.19 -11.79
N PHE A 55 -20.49 9.67 -11.85
CA PHE A 55 -21.15 10.27 -10.69
C PHE A 55 -21.27 9.29 -9.51
N TRP A 56 -21.56 8.01 -9.79
CA TRP A 56 -21.53 6.94 -8.78
C TRP A 56 -20.14 6.73 -8.19
N TYR A 57 -19.10 6.74 -9.01
CA TYR A 57 -17.71 6.54 -8.56
C TYR A 57 -17.23 7.64 -7.63
N PHE A 58 -17.60 8.89 -7.91
CA PHE A 58 -17.32 10.02 -7.03
C PHE A 58 -18.25 10.07 -5.81
N SER A 59 -19.13 9.08 -5.63
CA SER A 59 -20.17 9.06 -4.60
C SER A 59 -20.93 10.38 -4.55
N LEU A 60 -21.15 11.02 -5.71
CA LEU A 60 -21.92 12.24 -5.87
C LEU A 60 -23.37 11.78 -5.97
N PRO A 61 -24.12 11.67 -4.86
CA PRO A 61 -25.51 11.26 -4.97
C PRO A 61 -26.19 12.36 -5.77
N GLY A 62 -27.11 11.96 -6.65
CA GLY A 62 -27.93 12.88 -7.44
C GLY A 62 -28.31 14.13 -6.61
N GLU A 63 -27.95 15.28 -7.16
CA GLU A 63 -28.41 16.63 -6.80
C GLU A 63 -27.77 17.39 -5.62
N ASN A 64 -26.92 16.82 -4.75
CA ASN A 64 -26.46 17.54 -3.54
C ASN A 64 -24.95 17.70 -3.32
N PHE A 65 -24.09 17.35 -4.29
CA PHE A 65 -22.68 17.73 -4.19
C PHE A 65 -22.52 19.22 -4.49
N THR A 66 -22.41 20.01 -3.42
CA THR A 66 -22.08 21.43 -3.49
C THR A 66 -20.63 21.65 -3.08
N LEU A 67 -20.02 22.75 -3.53
CA LEU A 67 -18.71 23.18 -3.03
C LEU A 67 -18.70 23.28 -1.49
N THR A 68 -19.83 23.65 -0.90
CA THR A 68 -20.01 23.68 0.56
C THR A 68 -19.87 22.29 1.18
N THR A 69 -20.49 21.26 0.60
CA THR A 69 -20.32 19.87 1.06
C THR A 69 -18.87 19.43 0.94
N PHE A 70 -18.19 19.77 -0.15
CA PHE A 70 -16.76 19.45 -0.34
C PHE A 70 -15.88 20.08 0.74
N PHE A 71 -15.97 21.40 0.94
CA PHE A 71 -15.17 22.09 1.97
C PHE A 71 -15.52 21.65 3.39
N ARG A 72 -16.76 21.19 3.62
CA ARG A 72 -17.16 20.59 4.91
C ARG A 72 -16.50 19.23 5.16
N LEU A 73 -16.31 18.41 4.12
CA LEU A 73 -15.68 17.09 4.22
C LEU A 73 -14.15 17.15 4.18
N LEU A 74 -13.58 18.23 3.62
CA LEU A 74 -12.15 18.40 3.45
C LEU A 74 -11.34 18.21 4.75
N PRO A 75 -11.72 18.76 5.92
CA PRO A 75 -11.00 18.53 7.17
C PRO A 75 -10.98 17.05 7.59
N GLU A 76 -12.06 16.33 7.35
CA GLU A 76 -12.15 14.90 7.64
C GLU A 76 -11.23 14.10 6.72
N TYR A 77 -11.20 14.39 5.42
CA TYR A 77 -10.25 13.77 4.48
C TYR A 77 -8.79 14.08 4.82
N LEU A 78 -8.49 15.33 5.18
CA LEU A 78 -7.15 15.72 5.64
C LEU A 78 -6.74 14.96 6.92
N PHE A 79 -7.70 14.70 7.82
CA PHE A 79 -7.45 13.90 9.01
C PHE A 79 -7.12 12.44 8.67
N TYR A 80 -7.81 11.82 7.71
CA TYR A 80 -7.44 10.47 7.24
C TYR A 80 -6.05 10.44 6.63
N VAL A 81 -5.70 11.42 5.79
CA VAL A 81 -4.35 11.52 5.19
C VAL A 81 -3.30 11.70 6.29
N LEU A 82 -3.58 12.51 7.31
CA LEU A 82 -2.68 12.68 8.46
C LEU A 82 -2.47 11.37 9.22
N LEU A 83 -3.54 10.61 9.47
CA LEU A 83 -3.43 9.29 10.10
C LEU A 83 -2.61 8.30 9.26
N LEU A 84 -2.79 8.31 7.94
CA LEU A 84 -2.01 7.50 7.01
C LEU A 84 -0.52 7.87 7.08
N VAL A 85 -0.20 9.17 7.10
CA VAL A 85 1.19 9.66 7.25
C VAL A 85 1.78 9.21 8.58
N PHE A 86 1.05 9.33 9.69
CA PHE A 86 1.51 8.86 11.00
C PHE A 86 1.73 7.35 11.01
N PHE A 87 0.85 6.58 10.38
CA PHE A 87 1.01 5.14 10.26
C PHE A 87 2.30 4.79 9.50
N TRP A 88 2.57 5.41 8.35
CA TRP A 88 3.79 5.18 7.58
C TRP A 88 5.07 5.68 8.27
N LEU A 89 5.01 6.78 9.01
CA LEU A 89 6.14 7.21 9.84
C LEU A 89 6.42 6.20 10.96
N SER A 90 5.38 5.61 11.54
CA SER A 90 5.51 4.56 12.55
C SER A 90 6.16 3.30 11.97
N THR A 91 5.74 2.85 10.79
CA THR A 91 6.37 1.70 10.12
C THR A 91 7.82 1.99 9.78
N PHE A 92 8.12 3.16 9.20
CA PHE A 92 9.49 3.57 8.93
C PHE A 92 10.36 3.55 10.20
N ALA A 93 9.91 4.16 11.29
CA ALA A 93 10.68 4.25 12.53
C ALA A 93 10.97 2.87 13.16
N LEU A 94 9.97 1.99 13.17
CA LEU A 94 10.10 0.63 13.68
C LEU A 94 11.15 -0.16 12.89
N GLY A 95 11.04 -0.16 11.56
CA GLY A 95 11.99 -0.89 10.73
C GLY A 95 13.37 -0.26 10.70
N TRP A 96 13.47 1.07 10.67
CA TRP A 96 14.76 1.79 10.72
C TRP A 96 15.48 1.49 12.04
N GLY A 97 14.77 1.57 13.16
CA GLY A 97 15.32 1.25 14.48
C GLY A 97 15.82 -0.20 14.56
N PHE A 98 15.09 -1.15 13.96
CA PHE A 98 15.50 -2.55 13.91
C PHE A 98 16.72 -2.77 13.01
N LEU A 99 16.66 -2.31 11.74
CA LEU A 99 17.71 -2.52 10.74
C LEU A 99 19.03 -1.81 11.11
N LYS A 100 18.95 -0.65 11.73
CA LYS A 100 20.11 0.07 12.27
C LYS A 100 20.77 -0.70 13.44
N ARG A 101 19.98 -1.35 14.31
CA ARG A 101 20.52 -2.17 15.41
C ARG A 101 21.29 -3.39 14.92
N ILE A 102 20.81 -4.01 13.84
CA ILE A 102 21.51 -5.14 13.20
C ILE A 102 22.59 -4.70 12.20
N LYS A 103 22.88 -3.38 12.12
CA LYS A 103 23.92 -2.78 11.28
C LYS A 103 23.77 -3.08 9.79
N VAL A 104 22.53 -3.21 9.31
CA VAL A 104 22.25 -3.38 7.88
C VAL A 104 22.35 -2.04 7.16
N PHE A 105 21.92 -0.95 7.80
CA PHE A 105 21.96 0.40 7.25
C PHE A 105 22.67 1.38 8.18
N GLU A 106 23.52 2.24 7.61
CA GLU A 106 24.23 3.30 8.32
C GLU A 106 23.70 4.69 7.99
N GLU A 107 23.21 4.88 6.76
CA GLU A 107 22.74 6.17 6.25
C GLU A 107 21.30 6.11 5.75
N LEU A 108 20.60 7.25 5.82
CA LEU A 108 19.23 7.36 5.35
C LEU A 108 19.22 7.81 3.88
N ASN A 109 18.85 6.88 3.00
CA ASN A 109 18.56 7.12 1.58
C ASN A 109 17.16 6.57 1.25
N LEU A 110 16.72 6.74 -0.01
CA LEU A 110 15.39 6.29 -0.42
C LEU A 110 15.19 4.77 -0.31
N GLU A 111 16.19 4.00 -0.71
CA GLU A 111 16.15 2.53 -0.66
C GLU A 111 15.99 2.04 0.78
N ASN A 112 16.81 2.54 1.69
CA ASN A 112 16.79 2.20 3.11
C ASN A 112 15.48 2.65 3.76
N PHE A 113 14.91 3.79 3.34
CA PHE A 113 13.59 4.24 3.78
C PHE A 113 12.48 3.25 3.38
N LEU A 114 12.48 2.78 2.13
CA LEU A 114 11.49 1.81 1.63
C LEU A 114 11.62 0.45 2.34
N PHE A 115 12.84 -0.09 2.44
CA PHE A 115 13.08 -1.34 3.15
C PHE A 115 12.72 -1.26 4.63
N SER A 116 13.07 -0.15 5.29
CA SER A 116 12.69 0.09 6.70
C SER A 116 11.18 0.15 6.86
N SER A 117 10.47 0.82 5.95
CA SER A 117 9.01 0.90 5.98
C SER A 117 8.37 -0.48 5.83
N GLY A 118 8.89 -1.34 4.94
CA GLY A 118 8.43 -2.72 4.78
C GLY A 118 8.67 -3.59 6.02
N VAL A 119 9.87 -3.52 6.62
CA VAL A 119 10.19 -4.29 7.84
C VAL A 119 9.33 -3.83 9.02
N GLY A 120 9.14 -2.52 9.19
CA GLY A 120 8.31 -2.02 10.28
C GLY A 120 6.82 -2.26 10.06
N LEU A 121 6.35 -2.33 8.81
CA LEU A 121 5.00 -2.79 8.49
C LEU A 121 4.79 -4.25 8.95
N ALA A 122 5.74 -5.14 8.63
CA ALA A 122 5.72 -6.51 9.14
C ALA A 122 5.74 -6.55 10.68
N GLY A 123 6.54 -5.68 11.31
CA GLY A 123 6.58 -5.51 12.76
C GLY A 123 5.23 -5.09 13.36
N LEU A 124 4.55 -4.09 12.76
CA LEU A 124 3.22 -3.66 13.21
C LEU A 124 2.16 -4.74 13.01
N ILE A 125 2.20 -5.50 11.91
CA ILE A 125 1.30 -6.63 11.67
C ILE A 125 1.47 -7.68 12.77
N VAL A 126 2.71 -8.09 13.06
CA VAL A 126 2.98 -9.05 14.13
C VAL A 126 2.54 -8.51 15.49
N PHE A 127 2.79 -7.22 15.77
CA PHE A 127 2.32 -6.57 16.99
C PHE A 127 0.79 -6.58 17.11
N GLY A 128 0.08 -6.23 16.03
CA GLY A 128 -1.38 -6.27 15.98
C GLY A 128 -1.94 -7.66 16.21
N PHE A 129 -1.28 -8.68 15.65
CA PHE A 129 -1.64 -10.08 15.87
C PHE A 129 -1.49 -10.44 17.35
N PHE A 130 -0.35 -10.12 17.98
CA PHE A 130 -0.14 -10.39 19.41
C PHE A 130 -1.14 -9.66 20.31
N LEU A 131 -1.42 -8.37 20.05
CA LEU A 131 -2.48 -7.65 20.78
C LEU A 131 -3.83 -8.33 20.59
N GLY A 132 -4.16 -8.72 19.37
CA GLY A 132 -5.35 -9.48 19.02
C GLY A 132 -5.49 -10.78 19.80
N SER A 133 -4.46 -11.61 19.82
CA SER A 133 -4.47 -12.87 20.55
C SER A 133 -4.61 -12.69 22.06
N LEU A 134 -4.10 -11.58 22.61
CA LEU A 134 -4.19 -11.26 24.05
C LEU A 134 -5.48 -10.54 24.45
N GLY A 135 -6.33 -10.15 23.49
CA GLY A 135 -7.53 -9.37 23.78
C GLY A 135 -7.27 -7.89 24.11
N LEU A 136 -6.23 -7.33 23.52
CA LEU A 136 -5.74 -5.96 23.76
C LEU A 136 -5.89 -5.04 22.54
N LEU A 137 -6.85 -5.29 21.63
CA LEU A 137 -7.13 -4.43 20.47
C LEU A 137 -7.89 -3.14 20.85
N TYR A 138 -7.30 -2.36 21.74
CA TYR A 138 -7.83 -1.06 22.17
C TYR A 138 -7.22 0.07 21.33
N LYS A 139 -8.08 1.03 20.95
CA LYS A 139 -7.69 2.24 20.20
C LYS A 139 -6.57 3.02 20.89
N GLY A 140 -6.59 3.10 22.21
CA GLY A 140 -5.54 3.78 22.99
C GLY A 140 -4.17 3.12 22.84
N ILE A 141 -4.09 1.78 22.93
CA ILE A 141 -2.82 1.05 22.84
C ILE A 141 -2.21 1.20 21.44
N VAL A 142 -3.00 0.90 20.40
CA VAL A 142 -2.54 1.00 19.01
C VAL A 142 -2.21 2.46 18.66
N GLY A 143 -3.04 3.40 19.09
CA GLY A 143 -2.83 4.84 18.86
C GLY A 143 -1.55 5.37 19.50
N ILE A 144 -1.25 5.00 20.75
CA ILE A 144 -0.01 5.42 21.43
C ILE A 144 1.20 4.86 20.70
N VAL A 145 1.19 3.58 20.32
CA VAL A 145 2.30 2.96 19.59
C VAL A 145 2.54 3.69 18.26
N VAL A 146 1.48 3.92 17.47
CA VAL A 146 1.58 4.65 16.21
C VAL A 146 2.10 6.07 16.43
N LEU A 147 1.59 6.81 17.42
CA LEU A 147 2.03 8.18 17.67
C LEU A 147 3.50 8.27 18.15
N VAL A 148 3.92 7.37 19.04
CA VAL A 148 5.29 7.34 19.55
C VAL A 148 6.27 7.04 18.42
N PHE A 149 6.02 5.98 17.65
CA PHE A 149 6.89 5.63 16.53
C PHE A 149 6.80 6.63 15.38
N ALA A 150 5.64 7.23 15.12
CA ALA A 150 5.53 8.33 14.15
C ALA A 150 6.40 9.53 14.55
N GLY A 151 6.41 9.89 15.84
CA GLY A 151 7.28 10.95 16.36
C GLY A 151 8.77 10.62 16.21
N LEU A 152 9.17 9.38 16.48
CA LEU A 152 10.54 8.89 16.24
C LEU A 152 10.90 8.90 14.76
N GLY A 153 9.98 8.47 13.89
CA GLY A 153 10.17 8.47 12.43
C GLY A 153 10.29 9.88 11.88
N PHE A 154 9.45 10.80 12.35
CA PHE A 154 9.57 12.21 12.05
C PHE A 154 10.92 12.76 12.49
N TRP A 155 11.36 12.47 13.73
CA TRP A 155 12.67 12.92 14.23
C TRP A 155 13.83 12.38 13.38
N GLU A 156 13.85 11.08 13.08
CA GLU A 156 14.91 10.47 12.26
C GLU A 156 14.88 10.99 10.82
N LEU A 157 13.69 11.29 10.29
CA LEU A 157 13.61 12.06 9.06
C LEU A 157 14.24 13.43 9.30
N PHE A 158 13.82 14.30 10.20
CA PHE A 158 14.39 15.66 10.22
C PHE A 158 15.86 15.77 10.70
N LYS A 159 16.48 14.66 11.12
CA LYS A 159 17.87 14.60 11.58
C LYS A 159 18.87 14.31 10.45
N GLY A 160 19.86 15.20 10.30
CA GLY A 160 21.05 14.96 9.48
C GLY A 160 20.91 15.30 8.00
N LYS A 161 22.00 15.11 7.25
CA LYS A 161 22.01 15.23 5.79
C LYS A 161 21.43 13.96 5.20
N LYS A 162 20.53 14.10 4.23
CA LYS A 162 19.89 12.98 3.54
C LYS A 162 20.21 13.06 2.07
N ASP A 163 20.33 11.89 1.47
CA ASP A 163 20.38 11.78 0.03
C ASP A 163 19.11 11.06 -0.47
N PHE A 164 18.06 11.85 -0.71
CA PHE A 164 16.87 11.40 -1.42
C PHE A 164 16.94 11.76 -2.91
N THR A 165 18.14 11.92 -3.47
CA THR A 165 18.25 12.24 -4.89
C THR A 165 17.87 11.03 -5.74
N LEU A 166 16.68 11.10 -6.32
CA LEU A 166 16.28 10.21 -7.39
C LEU A 166 17.01 10.62 -8.66
N LYS A 167 17.89 9.74 -9.15
CA LYS A 167 18.49 9.89 -10.48
C LYS A 167 17.44 9.51 -11.52
N VAL A 168 16.60 10.48 -11.89
CA VAL A 168 15.60 10.29 -12.94
C VAL A 168 16.29 10.46 -14.30
N ASN A 169 16.33 9.38 -15.08
CA ASN A 169 16.77 9.45 -16.47
C ASN A 169 15.80 10.32 -17.29
N LYS A 170 16.29 10.95 -18.36
CA LYS A 170 15.43 11.75 -19.24
C LYS A 170 14.35 10.85 -19.85
N LEU A 171 13.09 11.13 -19.52
CA LEU A 171 11.95 10.37 -20.04
C LEU A 171 11.70 10.68 -21.51
N ASN A 172 11.49 9.65 -22.33
CA ASN A 172 11.03 9.79 -23.70
C ASN A 172 9.52 10.15 -23.74
N LEU A 173 8.99 10.48 -24.93
CA LEU A 173 7.58 10.91 -25.05
C LEU A 173 6.59 9.81 -24.62
N LEU A 174 6.87 8.55 -24.97
CA LEU A 174 6.01 7.42 -24.61
C LEU A 174 5.97 7.22 -23.09
N GLU A 175 7.13 7.26 -22.43
CA GLU A 175 7.24 7.18 -20.97
C GLU A 175 6.47 8.31 -20.29
N LYS A 176 6.56 9.55 -20.80
CA LYS A 176 5.76 10.67 -20.27
C LYS A 176 4.26 10.40 -20.38
N ILE A 177 3.80 9.90 -21.52
CA ILE A 177 2.40 9.52 -21.71
C ILE A 177 2.00 8.43 -20.70
N CYS A 178 2.83 7.39 -20.55
CA CYS A 178 2.59 6.33 -19.57
C CYS A 178 2.53 6.86 -18.13
N PHE A 179 3.42 7.78 -17.73
CA PHE A 179 3.39 8.41 -16.41
C PHE A 179 2.14 9.26 -16.19
N ILE A 180 1.68 9.98 -17.23
CA ILE A 180 0.40 10.74 -17.15
C ILE A 180 -0.77 9.78 -16.97
N LEU A 181 -0.83 8.70 -17.76
CA LEU A 181 -1.89 7.70 -17.64
C LEU A 181 -1.86 7.02 -16.26
N LEU A 182 -0.67 6.67 -15.75
CA LEU A 182 -0.50 6.14 -14.40
C LEU A 182 -0.99 7.12 -13.35
N GLY A 183 -0.63 8.40 -13.47
CA GLY A 183 -1.10 9.46 -12.55
C GLY A 183 -2.62 9.61 -12.56
N ILE A 184 -3.26 9.52 -13.72
CA ILE A 184 -4.73 9.53 -13.85
C ILE A 184 -5.31 8.30 -13.13
N VAL A 185 -4.77 7.10 -13.39
CA VAL A 185 -5.23 5.85 -12.74
C VAL A 185 -5.07 5.93 -11.23
N MET A 186 -3.92 6.39 -10.73
CA MET A 186 -3.68 6.58 -9.29
C MET A 186 -4.65 7.58 -8.67
N LEU A 187 -4.98 8.67 -9.37
CA LEU A 187 -5.96 9.65 -8.90
C LEU A 187 -7.35 9.01 -8.75
N PHE A 188 -7.79 8.23 -9.74
CA PHE A 188 -9.07 7.51 -9.64
C PHE A 188 -9.07 6.52 -8.48
N HIS A 189 -7.98 5.76 -8.28
CA HIS A 189 -7.87 4.83 -7.15
C HIS A 189 -7.84 5.56 -5.80
N LEU A 190 -7.20 6.73 -5.72
CA LEU A 190 -7.20 7.55 -4.50
C LEU A 190 -8.61 8.05 -4.18
N ILE A 191 -9.36 8.52 -5.19
CA ILE A 191 -10.76 8.92 -5.01
C ILE A 191 -11.59 7.72 -4.55
N GLY A 192 -11.41 6.56 -5.19
CA GLY A 192 -12.06 5.30 -4.81
C GLY A 192 -11.71 4.87 -3.38
N ALA A 193 -10.51 5.16 -2.89
CA ALA A 193 -10.10 4.85 -1.53
C ALA A 193 -10.82 5.69 -0.46
N PHE A 194 -11.35 6.86 -0.82
CA PHE A 194 -12.24 7.65 0.06
C PHE A 194 -13.70 7.22 -0.03
N ALA A 195 -14.07 6.47 -1.07
CA ALA A 195 -15.41 5.92 -1.22
C ALA A 195 -15.60 4.69 -0.30
N PRO A 196 -16.83 4.41 0.14
CA PRO A 196 -17.13 3.19 0.87
C PRO A 196 -16.82 1.96 0.01
N GLU A 197 -16.30 0.91 0.63
CA GLU A 197 -16.17 -0.39 -0.03
C GLU A 197 -17.56 -0.89 -0.44
N THR A 198 -17.69 -1.43 -1.65
CA THR A 198 -18.97 -1.92 -2.20
C THR A 198 -18.89 -3.38 -2.64
N PHE A 199 -17.68 -3.96 -2.73
CA PHE A 199 -17.50 -5.37 -3.05
C PHE A 199 -17.91 -6.23 -1.86
N TYR A 200 -18.91 -7.11 -2.08
CA TYR A 200 -19.44 -8.01 -1.05
C TYR A 200 -18.34 -8.80 -0.35
N ASP A 201 -17.42 -9.35 -1.13
CA ASP A 201 -16.28 -10.13 -0.67
C ASP A 201 -15.39 -9.34 0.30
N ALA A 202 -15.00 -8.13 -0.09
CA ALA A 202 -14.23 -7.25 0.78
C ALA A 202 -15.01 -6.85 2.04
N GLN A 203 -16.30 -6.52 1.92
CA GLN A 203 -17.14 -6.19 3.05
C GLN A 203 -17.32 -7.36 4.02
N TYR A 204 -17.51 -8.57 3.51
CA TYR A 204 -17.85 -9.75 4.32
C TYR A 204 -16.62 -10.28 5.06
N TYR A 205 -15.60 -10.75 4.33
CA TYR A 205 -14.50 -11.49 4.94
C TYR A 205 -13.24 -10.65 5.22
N HIS A 206 -13.06 -9.49 4.58
CA HIS A 206 -11.94 -8.60 4.91
C HIS A 206 -12.32 -7.56 5.99
N LEU A 207 -13.38 -6.79 5.77
CA LEU A 207 -13.78 -5.71 6.66
C LEU A 207 -14.72 -6.17 7.79
N GLY A 208 -15.69 -7.04 7.48
CA GLY A 208 -16.65 -7.56 8.45
C GLY A 208 -15.97 -8.35 9.56
N MET A 209 -15.07 -9.27 9.19
CA MET A 209 -14.28 -10.05 10.15
C MET A 209 -13.39 -9.17 11.05
N THR A 210 -12.66 -8.22 10.46
CA THR A 210 -11.75 -7.36 11.21
C THR A 210 -12.51 -6.41 12.13
N ARG A 211 -13.68 -5.90 11.72
CA ARG A 211 -14.62 -5.19 12.60
C ARG A 211 -15.05 -6.03 13.80
N MET A 212 -15.41 -7.30 13.60
CA MET A 212 -15.76 -8.19 14.71
C MET A 212 -14.61 -8.34 15.71
N TRP A 213 -13.37 -8.50 15.23
CA TRP A 213 -12.20 -8.56 16.13
C TRP A 213 -11.99 -7.26 16.93
N VAL A 214 -12.21 -6.09 16.30
CA VAL A 214 -12.11 -4.80 17.00
C VAL A 214 -13.22 -4.61 18.03
N LEU A 215 -14.44 -5.09 17.75
CA LEU A 215 -15.56 -5.04 18.70
C LEU A 215 -15.28 -5.92 19.93
N GLU A 216 -14.85 -7.16 19.70
CA GLU A 216 -14.51 -8.13 20.75
C GLU A 216 -13.14 -7.87 21.41
N LYS A 217 -12.41 -6.85 20.96
CA LYS A 217 -11.05 -6.49 21.38
C LYS A 217 -10.00 -7.60 21.21
N ARG A 218 -10.33 -8.67 20.49
CA ARG A 218 -9.48 -9.85 20.31
C ARG A 218 -9.66 -10.48 18.93
N ILE A 219 -8.63 -11.18 18.47
CA ILE A 219 -8.74 -12.09 17.33
C ILE A 219 -9.38 -13.38 17.83
N PHE A 220 -10.50 -13.79 17.22
CA PHE A 220 -11.20 -15.02 17.57
C PHE A 220 -11.81 -15.67 16.33
N PHE A 221 -12.05 -16.98 16.44
CA PHE A 221 -12.74 -17.76 15.44
C PHE A 221 -14.26 -17.60 15.57
N THR A 222 -14.93 -17.44 14.43
CA THR A 222 -16.39 -17.42 14.34
C THR A 222 -16.88 -18.42 13.30
N THR A 223 -18.03 -19.04 13.55
CA THR A 223 -18.63 -20.02 12.63
C THR A 223 -19.26 -19.38 11.39
N TYR A 224 -19.45 -18.06 11.38
CA TYR A 224 -20.09 -17.35 10.28
C TYR A 224 -19.12 -17.02 9.13
N ILE A 225 -17.83 -16.87 9.42
CA ILE A 225 -16.80 -16.50 8.44
C ILE A 225 -15.66 -17.51 8.55
N GLY A 226 -15.52 -18.39 7.56
CA GLY A 226 -14.50 -19.45 7.59
C GLY A 226 -13.08 -18.90 7.66
N GLU A 227 -12.84 -17.75 7.05
CA GLU A 227 -11.58 -17.02 7.03
C GLU A 227 -11.15 -16.55 8.44
N SER A 228 -12.07 -16.49 9.40
CA SER A 228 -11.74 -16.12 10.79
C SER A 228 -10.83 -17.12 11.51
N GLY A 229 -10.73 -18.34 10.99
CA GLY A 229 -9.78 -19.35 11.47
C GLY A 229 -8.33 -19.08 11.03
N PHE A 230 -8.12 -18.18 10.07
CA PHE A 230 -6.82 -17.93 9.43
C PHE A 230 -6.51 -16.43 9.44
N PRO A 231 -5.96 -15.89 10.55
CA PRO A 231 -5.67 -14.47 10.65
C PRO A 231 -4.51 -14.08 9.72
N LEU A 232 -4.85 -13.70 8.49
CA LEU A 232 -3.88 -13.31 7.47
C LEU A 232 -3.23 -11.96 7.85
N ASN A 233 -2.01 -11.73 7.33
CA ASN A 233 -1.31 -10.47 7.49
C ASN A 233 -2.17 -9.27 7.05
N LEU A 234 -2.90 -9.43 5.94
CA LEU A 234 -3.81 -8.40 5.42
C LEU A 234 -4.94 -8.09 6.42
N HIS A 235 -5.53 -9.10 7.05
CA HIS A 235 -6.60 -8.92 8.02
C HIS A 235 -6.12 -8.22 9.28
N THR A 236 -4.93 -8.58 9.76
CA THR A 236 -4.32 -7.90 10.92
C THR A 236 -3.97 -6.45 10.58
N PHE A 237 -3.45 -6.19 9.39
CA PHE A 237 -3.20 -4.85 8.87
C PHE A 237 -4.49 -3.99 8.83
N TYR A 238 -5.58 -4.55 8.31
CA TYR A 238 -6.89 -3.87 8.26
C TYR A 238 -7.47 -3.67 9.67
N THR A 239 -7.28 -4.63 10.57
CA THR A 239 -7.70 -4.51 11.97
C THR A 239 -7.03 -3.31 12.63
N LEU A 240 -5.73 -3.09 12.42
CA LEU A 240 -5.03 -1.92 12.96
C LEU A 240 -5.63 -0.60 12.46
N ALA A 241 -5.97 -0.51 11.17
CA ALA A 241 -6.62 0.66 10.59
C ALA A 241 -8.01 0.91 11.20
N ILE A 242 -8.83 -0.14 11.34
CA ILE A 242 -10.18 -0.04 11.94
C ILE A 242 -10.10 0.33 13.42
N VAL A 243 -9.12 -0.19 14.18
CA VAL A 243 -8.89 0.20 15.57
C VAL A 243 -8.60 1.70 15.67
N LEU A 244 -7.83 2.26 14.74
CA LEU A 244 -7.49 3.68 14.72
C LEU A 244 -8.69 4.55 14.33
N LYS A 245 -9.43 4.16 13.29
CA LYS A 245 -10.51 4.98 12.75
C LYS A 245 -11.69 4.14 12.21
N ASP A 246 -11.62 3.69 10.95
CA ASP A 246 -12.70 2.95 10.26
C ASP A 246 -12.20 2.42 8.88
N GLU A 247 -13.14 1.99 8.04
CA GLU A 247 -12.90 1.41 6.71
C GLU A 247 -12.26 2.38 5.72
N THR A 248 -12.54 3.68 5.83
CA THR A 248 -11.92 4.67 4.92
C THR A 248 -10.42 4.69 5.12
N LEU A 249 -9.95 4.55 6.36
CA LEU A 249 -8.51 4.42 6.64
C LEU A 249 -7.94 3.10 6.10
N VAL A 250 -8.70 2.00 6.16
CA VAL A 250 -8.30 0.72 5.55
C VAL A 250 -8.06 0.89 4.06
N ASN A 251 -9.01 1.50 3.35
CA ASN A 251 -8.95 1.69 1.91
C ASN A 251 -7.76 2.58 1.52
N LEU A 252 -7.50 3.65 2.26
CA LEU A 252 -6.33 4.51 2.04
C LEU A 252 -5.00 3.80 2.32
N MET A 253 -4.95 2.98 3.37
CA MET A 253 -3.79 2.15 3.69
C MET A 253 -3.55 1.10 2.60
N HIS A 254 -4.62 0.47 2.10
CA HIS A 254 -4.53 -0.46 0.96
C HIS A 254 -4.05 0.25 -0.31
N PHE A 255 -4.63 1.41 -0.65
CA PHE A 255 -4.19 2.23 -1.79
C PHE A 255 -2.69 2.56 -1.72
N SER A 256 -2.16 2.86 -0.53
CA SER A 256 -0.73 3.17 -0.39
C SER A 256 0.23 1.99 -0.61
N LEU A 257 -0.29 0.76 -0.71
CA LEU A 257 0.48 -0.45 -1.02
C LEU A 257 0.38 -0.89 -2.49
N THR A 258 -0.51 -0.28 -3.27
CA THR A 258 -0.85 -0.64 -4.66
C THR A 258 -0.14 0.28 -5.65
#